data_AF-A0A327GXG0-F1
#
_entry.id   AF-A0A327GXG0-F1
#
_cell.length_a   1.000
_cell.length_b   1.000
_cell.length_c   1.000
_cell.angle_alpha   90.00
_cell.angle_beta   90.00
_cell.angle_gamma   90.00
#
_symmetry.space_group_name_H-M   'P 1'
#
loop_
_entity.id
_entity.type
_entity.pdbx_description
1 polymer ?
#
loop_
_entity_poly.entity_id
_entity_poly.type
_entity_poly.pdbx_seq_one_letter_code
_entity_poly.pdbx_strand_id
1 'polypeptide(L)'
;MSLDSFSGRSPRPRSDFEIALLDVEVGFTGRSSEEGTDKDIMFSYLALAVGLIWFVLQFSSHYSMDLSERVSSSDRLLYSIGTSFFQSFLIWILTLTILKRTFLRTPSIALLGVGSAMAVYYVVELSLDIALLTMRWDIIWANRVLTLLGARMTEAMTQDYLPSQNWRLWPVIYLTWGLFGAAYGLSKTKTKTFSMYFLVGTLVIFAYALNPEYANYDVNKARTKLGYATAIGILAFAIFRYYSNITDEYKVNRVKRLILILAVFDFMMTIFIMDPPIFLQSTAAYLEMVPVIGSLFSPLTEPGVPPSEWGGLFVNIIVAAAGCVLGLGVGILLAFGRQSKLPILKWPSVSIIEIVRSGPLICWLYFAMYLLPDIVDPLFSNPEDFDNIIRMMVIFSLFGGVYIAEVIRGGLQAVDSGQKEAALALGLTPIQTKRLVELPNAIRTTLPTIVSQFIGLWKDTTLLFIINILDFFKIAKDMPNTDLSFLGYFLEPLYFSAVVFWVFAFYLSRVSIGVEKGLGLIKDGGGEKA
;
A
#
# COMPACT_ATOMS: atom_id res chain seq x y z
N MET A 1 -18.29 55.19 11.36
CA MET A 1 -18.43 56.42 10.55
C MET A 1 -17.02 56.86 10.18
N SER A 2 -16.51 56.36 9.06
CA SER A 2 -15.12 56.58 8.60
C SER A 2 -15.12 57.64 7.48
N LEU A 3 -14.05 58.43 7.46
CA LEU A 3 -13.84 59.69 6.74
C LEU A 3 -13.65 59.56 5.20
N ASP A 4 -14.27 58.58 4.53
CA ASP A 4 -14.06 58.33 3.09
C ASP A 4 -15.25 58.73 2.19
N SER A 5 -16.23 59.47 2.71
CA SER A 5 -17.40 59.90 1.92
C SER A 5 -17.15 61.06 0.95
N PHE A 6 -15.90 61.37 0.59
CA PHE A 6 -15.56 62.55 -0.24
C PHE A 6 -14.91 62.26 -1.59
N SER A 7 -14.83 61.02 -2.06
CA SER A 7 -14.48 60.73 -3.46
C SER A 7 -15.65 60.07 -4.20
N GLY A 8 -16.43 60.87 -4.91
CA GLY A 8 -17.62 60.45 -5.67
C GLY A 8 -17.31 59.65 -6.94
N ARG A 9 -16.54 58.56 -6.85
CA ARG A 9 -16.46 57.54 -7.91
C ARG A 9 -17.13 56.28 -7.42
N SER A 10 -18.22 55.88 -8.08
CA SER A 10 -18.77 54.53 -7.92
C SER A 10 -17.68 53.50 -8.24
N PRO A 11 -17.48 52.45 -7.42
CA PRO A 11 -16.49 51.41 -7.72
C PRO A 11 -16.74 50.84 -9.12
N ARG A 12 -15.67 50.62 -9.88
CA ARG A 12 -15.80 49.97 -11.19
C ARG A 12 -16.42 48.57 -11.02
N PRO A 13 -17.27 48.11 -11.94
CA PRO A 13 -17.74 46.73 -11.90
C PRO A 13 -16.52 45.79 -12.00
N ARG A 14 -16.41 44.89 -11.02
CA ARG A 14 -15.31 43.91 -10.94
C ARG A 14 -15.60 42.74 -11.87
N SER A 15 -14.56 42.20 -12.49
CA SER A 15 -14.67 40.98 -13.28
C SER A 15 -14.83 39.74 -12.38
N ASP A 16 -15.40 38.65 -12.90
CA ASP A 16 -15.52 37.38 -12.18
C ASP A 16 -14.17 36.86 -11.67
N PHE A 17 -13.10 37.10 -12.43
CA PHE A 17 -11.74 36.77 -12.03
C PHE A 17 -11.25 37.60 -10.83
N GLU A 18 -11.49 38.91 -10.82
CA GLU A 18 -11.10 39.78 -9.69
C GLU A 18 -11.85 39.40 -8.41
N ILE A 19 -13.12 38.99 -8.52
CA ILE A 19 -13.90 38.51 -7.38
C ILE A 19 -13.31 37.20 -6.85
N ALA A 20 -13.08 36.22 -7.73
CA ALA A 20 -12.48 34.94 -7.36
C ALA A 20 -11.07 35.10 -6.75
N LEU A 21 -10.26 36.01 -7.29
CA LEU A 21 -8.92 36.30 -6.77
C LEU A 21 -8.97 36.84 -5.34
N LEU A 22 -9.86 37.79 -5.06
CA LEU A 22 -10.02 38.36 -3.72
C LEU A 22 -10.52 37.31 -2.72
N ASP A 23 -11.47 36.46 -3.11
CA ASP A 23 -11.97 35.38 -2.26
C ASP A 23 -10.85 34.40 -1.87
N VAL A 24 -9.98 34.04 -2.82
CA VAL A 24 -8.80 33.20 -2.57
C VAL A 24 -7.82 33.88 -1.62
N GLU A 25 -7.52 35.16 -1.83
CA GLU A 25 -6.58 35.93 -1.00
C GLU A 25 -7.06 36.10 0.46
N VAL A 26 -8.37 36.25 0.67
CA VAL A 26 -8.98 36.31 2.00
C VAL A 26 -8.78 34.99 2.75
N GLY A 27 -8.82 33.85 2.04
CA GLY A 27 -8.53 32.54 2.61
C GLY A 27 -7.08 32.40 3.11
N PHE A 28 -6.12 33.04 2.44
CA PHE A 28 -4.70 32.95 2.80
C PHE A 28 -4.24 34.01 3.80
N THR A 29 -4.64 35.27 3.61
CA THR A 29 -4.11 36.40 4.39
C THR A 29 -5.14 37.05 5.31
N GLY A 30 -6.43 36.79 5.09
CA GLY A 30 -7.54 37.45 5.80
C GLY A 30 -8.05 38.71 5.08
N ARG A 31 -8.87 39.51 5.76
CA ARG A 31 -9.55 40.66 5.12
C ARG A 31 -8.66 41.88 5.04
N SER A 32 -8.55 42.43 3.83
CA SER A 32 -7.81 43.66 3.51
C SER A 32 -8.31 44.86 4.32
N SER A 33 -7.43 45.78 4.68
CA SER A 33 -7.82 47.07 5.25
C SER A 33 -8.49 47.99 4.24
N GLU A 34 -8.26 47.75 2.93
CA GLU A 34 -8.76 48.53 1.80
C GLU A 34 -9.94 47.82 1.09
N GLU A 35 -10.58 46.85 1.76
CA GLU A 35 -11.65 46.03 1.19
C GLU A 35 -12.77 46.90 0.58
N GLY A 36 -13.16 46.57 -0.66
CA GLY A 36 -14.18 47.32 -1.40
C GLY A 36 -13.67 48.55 -2.17
N THR A 37 -12.39 48.91 -2.03
CA THR A 37 -11.74 49.95 -2.84
C THR A 37 -11.10 49.39 -4.11
N ASP A 38 -10.78 50.26 -5.07
CA ASP A 38 -9.98 49.88 -6.26
C ASP A 38 -8.52 49.56 -5.91
N LYS A 39 -8.00 50.12 -4.80
CA LYS A 39 -6.63 49.89 -4.33
C LYS A 39 -6.41 48.43 -3.92
N ASP A 40 -7.44 47.79 -3.39
CA ASP A 40 -7.39 46.39 -2.96
C ASP A 40 -7.00 45.45 -4.11
N ILE A 41 -7.62 45.66 -5.29
CA ILE A 41 -7.31 44.89 -6.50
C ILE A 41 -5.96 45.29 -7.08
N MET A 42 -5.63 46.59 -7.06
CA MET A 42 -4.31 47.06 -7.51
C MET A 42 -3.18 46.40 -6.70
N PHE A 43 -3.35 46.25 -5.37
CA PHE A 43 -2.40 45.56 -4.52
C PHE A 43 -2.34 44.05 -4.80
N SER A 44 -3.46 43.40 -5.12
CA SER A 44 -3.47 42.00 -5.59
C SER A 44 -2.62 41.81 -6.84
N TYR A 45 -2.81 42.64 -7.86
CA TYR A 45 -2.02 42.56 -9.09
C TYR A 45 -0.54 42.87 -8.85
N LEU A 46 -0.23 43.86 -8.01
CA LEU A 46 1.15 44.18 -7.66
C LEU A 46 1.82 43.01 -6.94
N ALA A 47 1.16 42.40 -5.96
CA ALA A 47 1.69 41.24 -5.25
C ALA A 47 1.92 40.06 -6.21
N LEU A 48 0.98 39.80 -7.13
CA LEU A 48 1.09 38.72 -8.11
C LEU A 48 2.27 38.97 -9.06
N ALA A 49 2.45 40.21 -9.53
CA ALA A 49 3.60 40.60 -10.34
C ALA A 49 4.93 40.41 -9.58
N VAL A 50 5.00 40.82 -8.31
CA VAL A 50 6.19 40.59 -7.46
C VAL A 50 6.48 39.10 -7.30
N GLY A 51 5.45 38.28 -7.06
CA GLY A 51 5.58 36.82 -7.01
C GLY A 51 6.14 36.23 -8.31
N LEU A 52 5.59 36.62 -9.46
CA LEU A 52 6.06 36.13 -10.77
C LEU A 52 7.49 36.55 -11.09
N ILE A 53 7.86 37.80 -10.78
CA ILE A 53 9.24 38.27 -10.93
C ILE A 53 10.17 37.43 -10.05
N TRP A 54 9.78 37.18 -8.80
CA TRP A 54 10.56 36.35 -7.89
C TRP A 54 10.73 34.91 -8.41
N PHE A 55 9.67 34.33 -8.99
CA PHE A 55 9.75 33.01 -9.62
C PHE A 55 10.82 32.96 -10.71
N VAL A 56 10.83 33.93 -11.62
CA VAL A 56 11.78 33.97 -12.75
C VAL A 56 13.22 34.13 -12.25
N LEU A 57 13.44 35.07 -11.33
CA LEU A 57 14.77 35.32 -10.76
C LEU A 57 15.30 34.07 -10.03
N GLN A 58 14.47 33.48 -9.20
CA GLN A 58 14.85 32.32 -8.40
C GLN A 58 15.05 31.08 -9.27
N PHE A 59 14.20 30.86 -10.27
CA PHE A 59 14.34 29.75 -11.21
C PHE A 59 15.66 29.86 -11.99
N SER A 60 15.98 31.05 -12.49
CA SER A 60 17.25 31.31 -13.17
C SER A 60 18.44 31.02 -12.24
N SER A 61 18.36 31.45 -10.98
CA SER A 61 19.40 31.21 -9.99
C SER A 61 19.61 29.72 -9.73
N HIS A 62 18.55 28.97 -9.38
CA HIS A 62 18.64 27.53 -9.10
C HIS A 62 19.08 26.72 -10.32
N TYR A 63 18.61 27.05 -11.52
CA TYR A 63 18.98 26.32 -12.72
C TYR A 63 20.44 26.55 -13.13
N SER A 64 20.98 27.73 -12.81
CA SER A 64 22.38 28.08 -13.06
C SER A 64 23.36 27.53 -12.02
N MET A 65 22.88 26.85 -10.97
CA MET A 65 23.74 26.26 -9.96
C MET A 65 24.72 25.26 -10.57
N ASP A 66 26.00 25.44 -10.27
CA ASP A 66 27.06 24.53 -10.68
C ASP A 66 27.07 23.32 -9.74
N LEU A 67 26.22 22.35 -10.07
CA LEU A 67 26.07 21.11 -9.34
C LEU A 67 27.05 20.07 -9.87
N SER A 68 27.43 19.11 -9.02
CA SER A 68 28.30 17.99 -9.42
C SER A 68 27.78 17.33 -10.71
N GLU A 69 28.68 16.78 -11.52
CA GLU A 69 28.36 16.08 -12.78
C GLU A 69 27.32 14.94 -12.63
N ARG A 70 27.00 14.56 -11.39
CA ARG A 70 26.09 13.47 -11.03
C ARG A 70 24.61 13.87 -11.01
N VAL A 71 24.28 15.16 -10.90
CA VAL A 71 22.88 15.60 -10.88
C VAL A 71 22.37 15.72 -12.31
N SER A 72 21.33 14.95 -12.64
CA SER A 72 20.71 15.00 -13.96
C SER A 72 20.12 16.39 -14.25
N SER A 73 20.18 16.80 -15.52
CA SER A 73 19.49 18.02 -16.00
C SER A 73 17.99 18.01 -15.69
N SER A 74 17.36 16.83 -15.64
CA SER A 74 15.96 16.68 -15.24
C SER A 74 15.72 17.06 -13.78
N ASP A 75 16.62 16.63 -12.90
CA ASP A 75 16.45 16.76 -11.45
C ASP A 75 16.71 18.20 -11.03
N ARG A 76 17.72 18.83 -11.64
CA ARG A 76 17.96 20.27 -11.51
C ARG A 76 16.76 21.09 -11.96
N LEU A 77 16.14 20.74 -13.09
CA LEU A 77 14.96 21.43 -13.59
C LEU A 77 13.79 21.29 -12.63
N LEU A 78 13.49 20.08 -12.17
CA LEU A 78 12.40 19.81 -11.22
C LEU A 78 12.60 20.54 -9.89
N TYR A 79 13.81 20.48 -9.33
CA TYR A 79 14.18 21.22 -8.13
C TYR A 79 13.95 22.72 -8.33
N SER A 80 14.52 23.28 -9.41
CA SER A 80 14.45 24.72 -9.69
C SER A 80 13.02 25.22 -9.87
N ILE A 81 12.15 24.46 -10.55
CA ILE A 81 10.74 24.83 -10.71
C ILE A 81 10.02 24.76 -9.35
N GLY A 82 10.20 23.65 -8.62
CA GLY A 82 9.48 23.40 -7.37
C GLY A 82 9.82 24.43 -6.30
N THR A 83 11.11 24.63 -6.00
CA THR A 83 11.54 25.59 -4.97
C THR A 83 11.16 27.02 -5.33
N SER A 84 11.35 27.42 -6.60
CA SER A 84 11.02 28.77 -7.06
C SER A 84 9.52 29.06 -7.01
N PHE A 85 8.67 28.05 -7.28
CA PHE A 85 7.21 28.18 -7.17
C PHE A 85 6.78 28.43 -5.72
N PHE A 86 7.22 27.61 -4.77
CA PHE A 86 6.83 27.78 -3.36
C PHE A 86 7.44 29.02 -2.72
N GLN A 87 8.65 29.41 -3.12
CA GLN A 87 9.24 30.67 -2.68
C GLN A 87 8.49 31.87 -3.26
N SER A 88 8.13 31.84 -4.55
CA SER A 88 7.27 32.85 -5.17
C SER A 88 5.92 32.98 -4.47
N PHE A 89 5.31 31.86 -4.11
CA PHE A 89 4.06 31.81 -3.34
C PHE A 89 4.20 32.43 -1.94
N LEU A 90 5.30 32.14 -1.23
CA LEU A 90 5.62 32.77 0.04
C LEU A 90 5.79 34.29 -0.11
N ILE A 91 6.53 34.74 -1.12
CA ILE A 91 6.73 36.17 -1.40
C ILE A 91 5.41 36.85 -1.78
N TRP A 92 4.54 36.18 -2.53
CA TRP A 92 3.20 36.66 -2.85
C TRP A 92 2.37 36.90 -1.59
N ILE A 93 2.31 35.93 -0.67
CA ILE A 93 1.57 36.03 0.60
C ILE A 93 2.15 37.13 1.50
N LEU A 94 3.47 37.23 1.60
CA LEU A 94 4.13 38.29 2.35
C LEU A 94 3.80 39.68 1.78
N THR A 95 3.88 39.81 0.46
CA THR A 95 3.60 41.07 -0.24
C THR A 95 2.13 41.47 -0.07
N LEU A 96 1.19 40.54 -0.18
CA LEU A 96 -0.22 40.78 0.10
C LEU A 96 -0.45 41.25 1.53
N THR A 97 0.13 40.55 2.51
CA THR A 97 -0.05 40.87 3.93
C THR A 97 0.43 42.29 4.27
N ILE A 98 1.52 42.72 3.64
CA ILE A 98 2.10 44.05 3.82
C ILE A 98 1.28 45.12 3.08
N LEU A 99 1.04 44.95 1.78
CA LEU A 99 0.38 45.95 0.93
C LEU A 99 -1.08 46.18 1.34
N LYS A 100 -1.82 45.10 1.59
CA LYS A 100 -3.23 45.16 2.03
C LYS A 100 -3.38 45.48 3.52
N ARG A 101 -2.26 45.53 4.25
CA ARG A 101 -2.17 45.75 5.70
C ARG A 101 -3.13 44.84 6.47
N THR A 102 -3.18 43.58 6.04
CA THR A 102 -4.12 42.58 6.55
C THR A 102 -3.90 42.31 8.04
N PHE A 103 -2.67 42.51 8.53
CA PHE A 103 -2.33 42.43 9.95
C PHE A 103 -3.07 43.44 10.83
N LEU A 104 -3.52 44.58 10.30
CA LEU A 104 -4.29 45.58 11.06
C LEU A 104 -5.75 45.16 11.30
N ARG A 105 -6.29 44.32 10.42
CA ARG A 105 -7.72 43.96 10.43
C ARG A 105 -7.96 42.53 10.89
N THR A 106 -7.15 41.60 10.43
CA THR A 106 -7.23 40.17 10.77
C THR A 106 -5.83 39.59 11.07
N PRO A 107 -5.19 39.99 12.19
CA PRO A 107 -3.81 39.62 12.51
C PRO A 107 -3.60 38.11 12.60
N SER A 108 -4.53 37.37 13.22
CA SER A 108 -4.39 35.93 13.41
C SER A 108 -4.36 35.15 12.09
N ILE A 109 -5.23 35.51 11.13
CA ILE A 109 -5.29 34.86 9.82
C ILE A 109 -4.05 35.21 9.00
N ALA A 110 -3.63 36.48 9.02
CA ALA A 110 -2.43 36.92 8.33
C ALA A 110 -1.16 36.20 8.82
N LEU A 111 -0.99 36.10 10.14
CA LEU A 111 0.15 35.40 10.76
C LEU A 111 0.11 33.89 10.47
N LEU A 112 -1.05 33.25 10.55
CA LEU A 112 -1.20 31.84 10.20
C LEU A 112 -0.91 31.60 8.72
N GLY A 113 -1.36 32.49 7.83
CA GLY A 113 -1.09 32.43 6.39
C GLY A 113 0.40 32.51 6.07
N VAL A 114 1.08 33.53 6.59
CA VAL A 114 2.53 33.71 6.42
C VAL A 114 3.30 32.54 7.03
N GLY A 115 2.97 32.14 8.26
CA GLY A 115 3.63 31.02 8.95
C GLY A 115 3.44 29.70 8.22
N SER A 116 2.23 29.43 7.71
CA SER A 116 1.94 28.22 6.92
C SER A 116 2.69 28.24 5.59
N ALA A 117 2.70 29.37 4.87
CA ALA A 117 3.45 29.51 3.62
C ALA A 117 4.96 29.31 3.80
N MET A 118 5.52 29.86 4.89
CA MET A 118 6.92 29.70 5.25
C MET A 118 7.24 28.23 5.56
N ALA A 119 6.42 27.58 6.40
CA ALA A 119 6.57 26.17 6.72
C ALA A 119 6.49 25.29 5.46
N VAL A 120 5.52 25.55 4.57
CA VAL A 120 5.37 24.81 3.31
C VAL A 120 6.61 25.01 2.43
N TYR A 121 7.10 26.24 2.26
CA TYR A 121 8.31 26.50 1.47
C TYR A 121 9.51 25.72 2.03
N TYR A 122 9.82 25.84 3.32
CA TYR A 122 10.96 25.14 3.93
C TYR A 122 10.84 23.62 3.83
N VAL A 123 9.65 23.07 4.09
CA VAL A 123 9.41 21.63 4.00
C VAL A 123 9.58 21.15 2.56
N VAL A 124 9.05 21.88 1.57
CA VAL A 124 9.18 21.50 0.17
C VAL A 124 10.61 21.65 -0.33
N GLU A 125 11.28 22.76 -0.01
CA GLU A 125 12.68 22.98 -0.37
C GLU A 125 13.58 21.90 0.21
N LEU A 126 13.45 21.60 1.51
CA LEU A 126 14.18 20.52 2.15
C LEU A 126 13.88 19.17 1.49
N SER A 127 12.62 18.88 1.19
CA SER A 127 12.22 17.61 0.57
C SER A 127 12.79 17.47 -0.84
N LEU A 128 12.74 18.54 -1.65
CA LEU A 128 13.26 18.54 -3.03
C LEU A 128 14.79 18.50 -3.04
N ASP A 129 15.45 19.23 -2.14
CA ASP A 129 16.91 19.20 -2.00
C ASP A 129 17.40 17.79 -1.65
N ILE A 130 16.78 17.19 -0.63
CA ILE A 130 17.07 15.82 -0.21
C ILE A 130 16.80 14.87 -1.39
N ALA A 131 15.61 14.90 -1.98
CA ALA A 131 15.20 13.92 -2.96
C ALA A 131 15.86 14.09 -4.34
N LEU A 132 16.25 15.28 -4.77
CA LEU A 132 16.72 15.50 -6.14
C LEU A 132 18.21 15.86 -6.22
N LEU A 133 18.78 16.50 -5.20
CA LEU A 133 20.16 16.98 -5.23
C LEU A 133 21.10 16.13 -4.37
N THR A 134 20.63 15.71 -3.19
CA THR A 134 21.47 15.01 -2.19
C THR A 134 21.43 13.50 -2.36
N MET A 135 20.25 12.92 -2.58
CA MET A 135 20.07 11.47 -2.59
C MET A 135 20.57 10.78 -3.85
N ARG A 136 21.24 9.66 -3.64
CA ARG A 136 21.68 8.73 -4.69
C ARG A 136 20.67 7.61 -4.95
N TRP A 137 19.77 7.84 -5.90
CA TRP A 137 18.75 6.83 -6.29
C TRP A 137 19.30 5.69 -7.14
N ASP A 138 20.49 5.85 -7.72
CA ASP A 138 21.18 4.82 -8.50
C ASP A 138 21.43 3.54 -7.68
N ILE A 139 21.58 3.65 -6.35
CA ILE A 139 21.67 2.48 -5.47
C ILE A 139 20.44 1.57 -5.55
N ILE A 140 19.25 2.16 -5.64
CA ILE A 140 17.97 1.43 -5.71
C ILE A 140 17.81 0.82 -7.09
N TRP A 141 18.16 1.59 -8.13
CA TRP A 141 18.09 1.12 -9.51
C TRP A 141 18.99 -0.06 -9.78
N ALA A 142 20.21 -0.01 -9.21
CA ALA A 142 21.15 -1.10 -9.28
C ALA A 142 20.51 -2.31 -8.61
N ASN A 143 20.12 -2.21 -7.35
CA ASN A 143 19.70 -3.38 -6.58
C ASN A 143 18.18 -3.69 -6.64
N ARG A 144 17.49 -3.22 -7.67
CA ARG A 144 16.02 -3.26 -7.76
C ARG A 144 15.42 -4.66 -7.80
N VAL A 145 16.11 -5.62 -8.42
CA VAL A 145 15.63 -7.00 -8.51
C VAL A 145 15.91 -7.74 -7.20
N LEU A 146 17.10 -7.51 -6.62
CA LEU A 146 17.50 -8.05 -5.33
C LEU A 146 16.51 -7.65 -4.24
N THR A 147 16.10 -6.38 -4.22
CA THR A 147 15.09 -5.89 -3.26
C THR A 147 13.73 -6.53 -3.46
N LEU A 148 13.29 -6.83 -4.69
CA LEU A 148 11.99 -7.45 -4.90
C LEU A 148 11.97 -8.94 -4.58
N LEU A 149 12.99 -9.68 -5.02
CA LEU A 149 12.94 -11.15 -5.11
C LEU A 149 13.92 -11.87 -4.16
N GLY A 150 14.89 -11.15 -3.59
CA GLY A 150 15.95 -11.72 -2.78
C GLY A 150 17.11 -12.30 -3.60
N ALA A 151 18.20 -12.64 -2.90
CA ALA A 151 19.48 -12.99 -3.52
C ALA A 151 19.41 -14.23 -4.42
N ARG A 152 18.73 -15.28 -3.96
CA ARG A 152 18.68 -16.56 -4.69
C ARG A 152 17.95 -16.46 -6.03
N MET A 153 16.82 -15.75 -6.06
CA MET A 153 16.06 -15.53 -7.29
C MET A 153 16.84 -14.68 -8.31
N THR A 154 17.80 -13.88 -7.84
CA THR A 154 18.68 -13.07 -8.68
C THR A 154 20.00 -13.73 -9.09
N GLU A 155 20.34 -14.89 -8.54
CA GLU A 155 21.68 -15.48 -8.71
C GLU A 155 22.04 -15.75 -10.18
N ALA A 156 21.08 -16.28 -10.94
CA ALA A 156 21.20 -16.50 -12.38
C ALA A 156 21.40 -15.21 -13.21
N MET A 157 21.20 -14.02 -12.64
CA MET A 157 21.53 -12.74 -13.29
C MET A 157 23.01 -12.37 -13.17
N THR A 158 23.76 -13.09 -12.34
CA THR A 158 25.20 -12.90 -12.14
C THR A 158 26.02 -14.13 -12.55
N GLN A 159 25.38 -15.30 -12.66
CA GLN A 159 26.00 -16.58 -12.95
C GLN A 159 25.27 -17.30 -14.09
N ASP A 160 25.88 -17.38 -15.28
CA ASP A 160 25.23 -17.90 -16.50
C ASP A 160 25.00 -19.43 -16.50
N TYR A 161 25.65 -20.17 -15.60
CA TYR A 161 25.50 -21.63 -15.50
C TYR A 161 24.37 -22.07 -14.57
N LEU A 162 23.74 -21.15 -13.82
CA LEU A 162 22.61 -21.46 -12.96
C LEU A 162 21.28 -21.23 -13.69
N PRO A 163 20.33 -22.19 -13.63
CA PRO A 163 19.00 -21.99 -14.19
C PRO A 163 18.26 -20.90 -13.41
N SER A 164 17.63 -19.97 -14.12
CA SER A 164 16.87 -18.89 -13.48
C SER A 164 15.56 -19.41 -12.88
N GLN A 165 15.41 -19.28 -11.56
CA GLN A 165 14.20 -19.67 -10.83
C GLN A 165 13.05 -18.64 -10.93
N ASN A 166 13.29 -17.49 -11.57
CA ASN A 166 12.31 -16.40 -11.72
C ASN A 166 11.04 -16.82 -12.47
N TRP A 167 11.07 -17.92 -13.23
CA TRP A 167 9.90 -18.43 -13.92
C TRP A 167 8.74 -18.75 -12.96
N ARG A 168 9.05 -19.16 -11.72
CA ARG A 168 8.09 -19.56 -10.66
C ARG A 168 7.11 -18.45 -10.28
N LEU A 169 7.51 -17.19 -10.42
CA LEU A 169 6.68 -16.02 -10.07
C LEU A 169 5.60 -15.71 -11.11
N TRP A 170 5.85 -15.99 -12.39
CA TRP A 170 4.97 -15.51 -13.47
C TRP A 170 3.58 -16.12 -13.46
N PRO A 171 3.38 -17.44 -13.26
CA PRO A 171 2.04 -18.02 -13.15
C PRO A 171 1.20 -17.38 -12.05
N VAL A 172 1.81 -17.13 -10.88
CA VAL A 172 1.19 -16.45 -9.74
C VAL A 172 0.84 -15.01 -10.13
N ILE A 173 1.79 -14.24 -10.64
CA ILE A 173 1.57 -12.84 -11.05
C ILE A 173 0.42 -12.72 -12.05
N TYR A 174 0.33 -13.62 -13.03
CA TYR A 174 -0.77 -13.63 -14.00
C TYR A 174 -2.12 -13.90 -13.35
N LEU A 175 -2.19 -14.86 -12.44
CA LEU A 175 -3.42 -15.15 -11.70
C LEU A 175 -3.80 -13.98 -10.79
N THR A 176 -2.85 -13.45 -10.02
CA THR A 176 -3.03 -12.28 -9.17
C THR A 176 -3.56 -11.08 -9.98
N TRP A 177 -2.95 -10.74 -11.13
CA TRP A 177 -3.42 -9.63 -11.99
C TRP A 177 -4.83 -9.88 -12.53
N GLY A 178 -5.12 -11.10 -12.95
CA GLY A 178 -6.47 -11.50 -13.38
C GLY A 178 -7.50 -11.36 -12.26
N LEU A 179 -7.16 -11.79 -11.04
CA LEU A 179 -8.01 -11.67 -9.86
C LEU A 179 -8.23 -10.21 -9.46
N PHE A 180 -7.19 -9.36 -9.50
CA PHE A 180 -7.33 -7.92 -9.30
C PHE A 180 -8.28 -7.30 -10.33
N GLY A 181 -8.07 -7.58 -11.63
CA GLY A 181 -8.95 -7.12 -12.69
C GLY A 181 -10.40 -7.56 -12.47
N ALA A 182 -10.61 -8.83 -12.15
CA ALA A 182 -11.92 -9.40 -11.87
C ALA A 182 -12.60 -8.77 -10.65
N ALA A 183 -11.87 -8.59 -9.55
CA ALA A 183 -12.39 -7.99 -8.32
C ALA A 183 -12.88 -6.56 -8.55
N TYR A 184 -12.09 -5.74 -9.27
CA TYR A 184 -12.51 -4.40 -9.64
C TYR A 184 -13.64 -4.40 -10.67
N GLY A 185 -13.65 -5.33 -11.62
CA GLY A 185 -14.72 -5.47 -12.62
C GLY A 185 -16.09 -5.70 -11.98
N LEU A 186 -16.15 -6.49 -10.90
CA LEU A 186 -17.36 -6.75 -10.11
C LEU A 186 -17.69 -5.68 -9.07
N SER A 187 -16.82 -4.69 -8.88
CA SER A 187 -17.01 -3.60 -7.93
C SER A 187 -17.85 -2.46 -8.55
N LYS A 188 -18.36 -1.56 -7.72
CA LYS A 188 -19.07 -0.35 -8.17
C LYS A 188 -18.13 0.74 -8.70
N THR A 189 -16.82 0.47 -8.83
CA THR A 189 -15.86 1.46 -9.36
C THR A 189 -16.17 1.81 -10.82
N LYS A 190 -15.91 3.07 -11.18
CA LYS A 190 -16.09 3.53 -12.57
C LYS A 190 -14.96 2.99 -13.43
N THR A 191 -15.28 2.56 -14.65
CA THR A 191 -14.29 2.04 -15.62
C THR A 191 -13.11 3.00 -15.83
N LYS A 192 -13.38 4.29 -16.06
CA LYS A 192 -12.32 5.30 -16.25
C LYS A 192 -11.38 5.38 -15.04
N THR A 193 -11.93 5.28 -13.84
CA THR A 193 -11.17 5.35 -12.58
C THR A 193 -10.26 4.12 -12.44
N PHE A 194 -10.79 2.92 -12.65
CA PHE A 194 -9.97 1.71 -12.62
C PHE A 194 -8.88 1.74 -13.69
N SER A 195 -9.25 1.98 -14.96
CA SER A 195 -8.30 1.96 -16.07
C SER A 195 -7.17 2.97 -15.87
N MET A 196 -7.47 4.17 -15.36
CA MET A 196 -6.45 5.18 -15.08
C MET A 196 -5.47 4.72 -13.99
N TYR A 197 -5.96 4.31 -12.81
CA TYR A 197 -5.08 3.88 -11.72
C TYR A 197 -4.32 2.60 -12.05
N PHE A 198 -4.95 1.65 -12.74
CA PHE A 198 -4.33 0.40 -13.16
C PHE A 198 -3.23 0.64 -14.21
N LEU A 199 -3.46 1.54 -15.17
CA LEU A 199 -2.43 1.94 -16.14
C LEU A 199 -1.27 2.65 -15.45
N VAL A 200 -1.53 3.61 -14.56
CA VAL A 200 -0.47 4.31 -13.82
C VAL A 200 0.35 3.32 -12.99
N GLY A 201 -0.30 2.43 -12.23
CA GLY A 201 0.38 1.41 -11.43
C GLY A 201 1.22 0.47 -12.29
N THR A 202 0.67 -0.01 -13.40
CA THR A 202 1.41 -0.83 -14.37
C THR A 202 2.60 -0.08 -14.95
N LEU A 203 2.44 1.19 -15.37
CA LEU A 203 3.53 1.99 -15.93
C LEU A 203 4.67 2.20 -14.93
N VAL A 204 4.35 2.38 -13.64
CA VAL A 204 5.36 2.46 -12.58
C VAL A 204 6.12 1.13 -12.44
N ILE A 205 5.42 -0.01 -12.47
CA ILE A 205 6.06 -1.34 -12.42
C ILE A 205 6.93 -1.57 -13.66
N PHE A 206 6.48 -1.15 -14.84
CA PHE A 206 7.28 -1.21 -16.07
C PHE A 206 8.52 -0.33 -15.98
N ALA A 207 8.37 0.93 -15.57
CA ALA A 207 9.49 1.85 -15.39
C ALA A 207 10.51 1.27 -14.39
N TYR A 208 10.02 0.62 -13.32
CA TYR A 208 10.88 -0.01 -12.34
C TYR A 208 11.61 -1.24 -12.90
N ALA A 209 10.88 -2.17 -13.51
CA ALA A 209 11.46 -3.43 -13.98
C ALA A 209 12.43 -3.26 -15.16
N LEU A 210 12.16 -2.32 -16.07
CA LEU A 210 12.82 -2.25 -17.38
C LEU A 210 14.16 -1.47 -17.41
N ASN A 211 14.67 -1.02 -16.26
CA ASN A 211 15.99 -0.40 -16.21
C ASN A 211 17.10 -1.43 -16.57
N PRO A 212 17.98 -1.22 -17.55
CA PRO A 212 18.91 -2.25 -18.06
C PRO A 212 20.24 -2.42 -17.30
N GLU A 213 20.39 -1.95 -16.07
CA GLU A 213 21.70 -1.84 -15.37
C GLU A 213 22.54 -3.13 -15.18
N TYR A 214 22.05 -4.33 -15.51
CA TYR A 214 22.83 -5.59 -15.39
C TYR A 214 22.98 -6.33 -16.71
N ALA A 215 24.19 -6.85 -16.95
CA ALA A 215 24.59 -7.52 -18.20
C ALA A 215 23.70 -8.70 -18.60
N ASN A 216 23.23 -9.51 -17.63
CA ASN A 216 22.47 -10.73 -17.91
C ASN A 216 20.95 -10.57 -17.64
N TYR A 217 20.47 -9.36 -17.39
CA TYR A 217 19.04 -9.11 -17.19
C TYR A 217 18.32 -8.94 -18.54
N ASP A 218 17.46 -9.91 -18.89
CA ASP A 218 16.68 -9.86 -20.13
C ASP A 218 15.45 -8.96 -19.98
N VAL A 219 15.66 -7.67 -20.26
CA VAL A 219 14.62 -6.63 -20.24
C VAL A 219 13.47 -6.95 -21.20
N ASN A 220 13.74 -7.60 -22.34
CA ASN A 220 12.72 -7.90 -23.34
C ASN A 220 11.76 -9.01 -22.85
N LYS A 221 12.30 -10.05 -22.23
CA LYS A 221 11.47 -11.07 -21.55
C LYS A 221 10.64 -10.45 -20.43
N ALA A 222 11.24 -9.64 -19.57
CA ALA A 222 10.49 -8.96 -18.50
C ALA A 222 9.36 -8.08 -19.06
N ARG A 223 9.63 -7.28 -20.11
CA ARG A 223 8.64 -6.44 -20.80
C ARG A 223 7.47 -7.24 -21.33
N THR A 224 7.75 -8.33 -22.05
CA THR A 224 6.71 -9.17 -22.66
C THR A 224 5.84 -9.85 -21.60
N LYS A 225 6.45 -10.40 -20.55
CA LYS A 225 5.74 -11.03 -19.44
C LYS A 225 4.87 -10.03 -18.67
N LEU A 226 5.38 -8.85 -18.32
CA LEU A 226 4.57 -7.78 -17.71
C LEU A 226 3.44 -7.31 -18.65
N GLY A 227 3.68 -7.29 -19.96
CA GLY A 227 2.67 -7.00 -20.98
C GLY A 227 1.51 -8.00 -20.93
N TYR A 228 1.81 -9.29 -20.84
CA TYR A 228 0.80 -10.34 -20.67
C TYR A 228 0.02 -10.20 -19.36
N ALA A 229 0.70 -9.96 -18.23
CA ALA A 229 0.03 -9.73 -16.94
C ALA A 229 -0.97 -8.57 -17.02
N THR A 230 -0.53 -7.45 -17.61
CA THR A 230 -1.36 -6.25 -17.80
C THR A 230 -2.57 -6.53 -18.68
N ALA A 231 -2.37 -7.23 -19.81
CA ALA A 231 -3.45 -7.61 -20.70
C ALA A 231 -4.47 -8.51 -20.01
N ILE A 232 -4.01 -9.51 -19.24
CA ILE A 232 -4.88 -10.41 -18.45
C ILE A 232 -5.71 -9.60 -17.45
N GLY A 233 -5.10 -8.66 -16.72
CA GLY A 233 -5.82 -7.82 -15.76
C GLY A 233 -6.90 -6.94 -16.42
N ILE A 234 -6.58 -6.31 -17.55
CA ILE A 234 -7.55 -5.47 -18.30
C ILE A 234 -8.67 -6.33 -18.89
N LEU A 235 -8.35 -7.48 -19.48
CA LEU A 235 -9.34 -8.40 -20.05
C LEU A 235 -10.27 -8.95 -18.96
N ALA A 236 -9.71 -9.38 -17.82
CA ALA A 236 -10.50 -9.82 -16.68
C ALA A 236 -11.44 -8.70 -16.21
N PHE A 237 -10.92 -7.48 -16.04
CA PHE A 237 -11.76 -6.33 -15.69
C PHE A 237 -12.91 -6.13 -16.68
N ALA A 238 -12.63 -6.13 -17.99
CA ALA A 238 -13.65 -5.92 -19.01
C ALA A 238 -14.73 -7.01 -18.99
N ILE A 239 -14.33 -8.28 -18.91
CA ILE A 239 -15.23 -9.44 -18.86
C ILE A 239 -16.12 -9.38 -17.63
N PHE A 240 -15.54 -9.19 -16.44
CA PHE A 240 -16.30 -9.16 -15.20
C PHE A 240 -17.13 -7.89 -15.05
N ARG A 241 -16.70 -6.77 -15.62
CA ARG A 241 -17.50 -5.54 -15.69
C ARG A 241 -18.72 -5.71 -16.58
N TYR A 242 -18.53 -6.32 -17.75
CA TYR A 242 -19.63 -6.67 -18.63
C TYR A 242 -20.62 -7.60 -17.89
N TYR A 243 -20.11 -8.68 -17.28
CA TYR A 243 -20.91 -9.61 -16.48
C TYR A 243 -21.70 -8.91 -15.37
N SER A 244 -21.06 -8.01 -14.62
CA SER A 244 -21.70 -7.29 -13.51
C SER A 244 -22.81 -6.33 -13.94
N ASN A 245 -22.80 -5.86 -15.19
CA ASN A 245 -23.82 -4.94 -15.70
C ASN A 245 -25.06 -5.66 -16.23
N ILE A 246 -24.90 -6.90 -16.74
CA ILE A 246 -26.00 -7.69 -17.34
C ILE A 246 -26.66 -8.65 -16.35
N THR A 247 -26.09 -8.81 -15.16
CA THR A 247 -26.46 -9.87 -14.22
C THR A 247 -26.97 -9.32 -12.90
N ASP A 248 -27.94 -10.00 -12.30
CA ASP A 248 -28.45 -9.72 -10.96
C ASP A 248 -27.36 -9.74 -9.87
N GLU A 249 -27.53 -8.90 -8.86
CA GLU A 249 -26.55 -8.68 -7.79
C GLU A 249 -26.20 -9.96 -7.01
N TYR A 250 -27.15 -10.88 -6.82
CA TYR A 250 -26.88 -12.13 -6.08
C TYR A 250 -25.91 -13.06 -6.81
N LYS A 251 -25.96 -13.12 -8.15
CA LYS A 251 -25.03 -13.90 -8.97
C LYS A 251 -23.65 -13.23 -8.97
N VAL A 252 -23.61 -11.91 -9.06
CA VAL A 252 -22.37 -11.13 -8.90
C VAL A 252 -21.70 -11.42 -7.54
N ASN A 253 -22.48 -11.44 -6.46
CA ASN A 253 -21.96 -11.76 -5.13
C ASN A 253 -21.49 -13.21 -5.01
N ARG A 254 -22.10 -14.16 -5.72
CA ARG A 254 -21.59 -15.54 -5.83
C ARG A 254 -20.22 -15.57 -6.50
N VAL A 255 -20.02 -14.80 -7.57
CA VAL A 255 -18.71 -14.73 -8.26
C VAL A 255 -17.65 -14.04 -7.39
N LYS A 256 -18.00 -12.97 -6.67
CA LYS A 256 -17.07 -12.34 -5.70
C LYS A 256 -16.53 -13.34 -4.68
N ARG A 257 -17.38 -14.25 -4.19
CA ARG A 257 -16.96 -15.33 -3.28
C ARG A 257 -16.01 -16.31 -3.97
N LEU A 258 -16.24 -16.64 -5.24
CA LEU A 258 -15.31 -17.50 -6.01
C LEU A 258 -13.96 -16.81 -6.21
N ILE A 259 -13.93 -15.51 -6.50
CA ILE A 259 -12.67 -14.74 -6.60
C ILE A 259 -11.90 -14.78 -5.28
N LEU A 260 -12.59 -14.66 -4.14
CA LEU A 260 -11.94 -14.78 -2.83
C LEU A 260 -11.33 -16.17 -2.62
N ILE A 261 -12.05 -17.23 -2.99
CA ILE A 261 -11.53 -18.61 -2.93
C ILE A 261 -10.33 -18.78 -3.87
N LEU A 262 -10.39 -18.21 -5.08
CA LEU A 262 -9.27 -18.24 -6.02
C LEU A 262 -8.07 -17.44 -5.52
N ALA A 263 -8.26 -16.35 -4.77
CA ALA A 263 -7.16 -15.62 -4.14
C ALA A 263 -6.48 -16.43 -3.02
N VAL A 264 -7.26 -17.18 -2.23
CA VAL A 264 -6.71 -18.13 -1.24
C VAL A 264 -5.95 -19.26 -1.95
N PHE A 265 -6.50 -19.76 -3.06
CA PHE A 265 -5.82 -20.75 -3.89
C PHE A 265 -4.52 -20.21 -4.49
N ASP A 266 -4.50 -18.97 -4.98
CA ASP A 266 -3.31 -18.30 -5.52
C ASP A 266 -2.21 -18.18 -4.46
N PHE A 267 -2.56 -17.83 -3.21
CA PHE A 267 -1.64 -17.84 -2.08
C PHE A 267 -1.05 -19.23 -1.81
N MET A 268 -1.88 -20.28 -1.76
CA MET A 268 -1.41 -21.67 -1.58
C MET A 268 -0.53 -22.14 -2.74
N MET A 269 -0.94 -21.79 -3.96
CA MET A 269 -0.23 -22.11 -5.18
C MET A 269 1.13 -21.42 -5.24
N THR A 270 1.24 -20.19 -4.71
CA THR A 270 2.52 -19.47 -4.59
C THR A 270 3.52 -20.25 -3.74
N ILE A 271 3.10 -20.74 -2.57
CA ILE A 271 3.96 -21.54 -1.68
C ILE A 271 4.41 -22.81 -2.39
N PHE A 272 3.46 -23.52 -3.03
CA PHE A 272 3.73 -24.80 -3.70
C PHE A 272 4.53 -24.67 -4.99
N ILE A 273 4.44 -23.55 -5.71
CA ILE A 273 5.29 -23.34 -6.89
C ILE A 273 6.71 -22.96 -6.48
N MET A 274 6.86 -22.20 -5.39
CA MET A 274 8.20 -21.85 -4.90
C MET A 274 8.95 -23.07 -4.40
N ASP A 275 8.33 -23.86 -3.54
CA ASP A 275 8.90 -25.09 -3.01
C ASP A 275 7.92 -26.26 -3.15
N PRO A 276 7.92 -26.96 -4.30
CA PRO A 276 6.94 -28.00 -4.57
C PRO A 276 7.15 -29.20 -3.65
N PRO A 277 6.15 -29.61 -2.86
CA PRO A 277 6.23 -30.82 -2.05
C PRO A 277 6.40 -32.05 -2.93
N ILE A 278 6.95 -33.13 -2.37
CA ILE A 278 7.29 -34.37 -3.07
C ILE A 278 6.12 -34.92 -3.90
N PHE A 279 4.89 -34.85 -3.38
CA PHE A 279 3.72 -35.33 -4.12
C PHE A 279 3.41 -34.50 -5.38
N LEU A 280 3.71 -33.20 -5.38
CA LEU A 280 3.57 -32.35 -6.56
C LEU A 280 4.67 -32.62 -7.57
N GLN A 281 5.91 -32.82 -7.13
CA GLN A 281 7.01 -33.20 -8.02
C GLN A 281 6.74 -34.54 -8.70
N SER A 282 6.28 -35.55 -7.96
CA SER A 282 5.97 -36.87 -8.53
C SER A 282 4.77 -36.82 -9.49
N THR A 283 3.76 -36.02 -9.17
CA THR A 283 2.62 -35.78 -10.08
C THR A 283 3.07 -35.04 -11.34
N ALA A 284 3.94 -34.03 -11.20
CA ALA A 284 4.50 -33.30 -12.33
C ALA A 284 5.33 -34.21 -13.24
N ALA A 285 6.15 -35.10 -12.68
CA ALA A 285 6.94 -36.07 -13.43
C ALA A 285 6.07 -37.07 -14.20
N TYR A 286 4.94 -37.48 -13.62
CA TYR A 286 3.96 -38.29 -14.34
C TYR A 286 3.29 -37.51 -15.48
N LEU A 287 2.90 -36.26 -15.24
CA LEU A 287 2.26 -35.40 -16.25
C LEU A 287 3.21 -34.96 -17.36
N GLU A 288 4.51 -34.87 -17.08
CA GLU A 288 5.56 -34.58 -18.06
C GLU A 288 5.56 -35.57 -19.22
N MET A 289 5.15 -36.82 -18.97
CA MET A 289 5.02 -37.87 -20.00
C MET A 289 3.87 -37.65 -20.97
N VAL A 290 2.97 -36.68 -20.72
CA VAL A 290 1.81 -36.40 -21.56
C VAL A 290 2.21 -35.46 -22.73
N PRO A 291 2.10 -35.87 -24.01
CA PRO A 291 2.68 -35.16 -25.16
C PRO A 291 2.19 -33.72 -25.43
N VAL A 292 1.13 -33.27 -24.75
CA VAL A 292 0.50 -31.95 -24.97
C VAL A 292 0.70 -31.01 -23.78
N ILE A 293 0.60 -31.53 -22.56
CA ILE A 293 0.66 -30.72 -21.33
C ILE A 293 1.97 -30.91 -20.56
N GLY A 294 2.78 -31.92 -20.92
CA GLY A 294 3.95 -32.30 -20.14
C GLY A 294 4.99 -31.20 -20.02
N SER A 295 5.20 -30.42 -21.09
CA SER A 295 6.11 -29.28 -21.08
C SER A 295 5.70 -28.16 -20.12
N LEU A 296 4.42 -28.07 -19.72
CA LEU A 296 3.94 -27.11 -18.72
C LEU A 296 4.32 -27.53 -17.29
N PHE A 297 4.44 -28.84 -17.04
CA PHE A 297 4.74 -29.39 -15.72
C PHE A 297 6.22 -29.75 -15.54
N SER A 298 6.98 -29.88 -16.63
CA SER A 298 8.43 -30.13 -16.62
C SER A 298 9.20 -29.23 -15.64
N PRO A 299 8.95 -27.89 -15.54
CA PRO A 299 9.66 -27.06 -14.58
C PRO A 299 9.36 -27.37 -13.09
N LEU A 300 8.25 -28.05 -12.78
CA LEU A 300 7.85 -28.42 -11.42
C LEU A 300 8.42 -29.78 -10.97
N THR A 301 9.16 -30.48 -11.83
CA THR A 301 9.82 -31.75 -11.48
C THR A 301 11.13 -31.53 -10.73
N GLU A 302 11.75 -30.36 -10.91
CA GLU A 302 12.97 -29.97 -10.20
C GLU A 302 12.66 -29.43 -8.79
N PRO A 303 13.58 -29.65 -7.81
CA PRO A 303 13.49 -29.05 -6.50
C PRO A 303 13.27 -27.54 -6.55
N GLY A 304 12.51 -27.03 -5.58
CA GLY A 304 12.17 -25.62 -5.49
C GLY A 304 13.27 -24.73 -4.93
N VAL A 305 12.89 -23.48 -4.71
CA VAL A 305 13.64 -22.56 -3.86
C VAL A 305 13.09 -22.72 -2.45
N PRO A 306 13.87 -23.24 -1.48
CA PRO A 306 13.39 -23.45 -0.13
C PRO A 306 13.05 -22.11 0.54
N PRO A 307 12.14 -22.09 1.53
CA PRO A 307 11.69 -20.84 2.16
C PRO A 307 12.82 -20.01 2.78
N SER A 308 13.89 -20.63 3.29
CA SER A 308 15.05 -19.93 3.85
C SER A 308 15.81 -19.08 2.84
N GLU A 309 15.67 -19.39 1.56
CA GLU A 309 16.31 -18.68 0.45
C GLU A 309 15.40 -17.60 -0.17
N TRP A 310 14.15 -17.47 0.27
CA TRP A 310 13.27 -16.39 -0.18
C TRP A 310 13.73 -15.05 0.42
N GLY A 311 13.60 -13.97 -0.34
CA GLY A 311 13.97 -12.64 0.16
C GLY A 311 13.19 -11.51 -0.49
N GLY A 312 13.52 -10.30 -0.05
CA GLY A 312 12.97 -9.06 -0.58
C GLY A 312 11.50 -8.84 -0.27
N LEU A 313 10.86 -8.01 -1.08
CA LEU A 313 9.44 -7.67 -0.96
C LEU A 313 8.54 -8.90 -1.06
N PHE A 314 8.97 -9.94 -1.79
CA PHE A 314 8.25 -11.20 -1.87
C PHE A 314 8.00 -11.82 -0.48
N VAL A 315 9.00 -11.81 0.41
CA VAL A 315 8.86 -12.33 1.79
C VAL A 315 7.84 -11.52 2.58
N ASN A 316 7.89 -10.19 2.49
CA ASN A 316 6.90 -9.34 3.16
C ASN A 316 5.47 -9.64 2.65
N ILE A 317 5.30 -9.82 1.32
CA ILE A 317 4.00 -10.13 0.72
C ILE A 317 3.50 -11.51 1.17
N ILE A 318 4.32 -12.56 1.11
CA ILE A 318 3.87 -13.92 1.44
C ILE A 318 3.58 -14.08 2.94
N VAL A 319 4.37 -13.45 3.82
CA VAL A 319 4.13 -13.47 5.28
C VAL A 319 2.89 -12.66 5.64
N ALA A 320 2.70 -11.49 5.03
CA ALA A 320 1.47 -10.71 5.22
C ALA A 320 0.24 -11.49 4.71
N ALA A 321 0.34 -12.13 3.53
CA ALA A 321 -0.74 -12.95 2.97
C ALA A 321 -1.07 -14.14 3.87
N ALA A 322 -0.07 -14.80 4.47
CA ALA A 322 -0.27 -15.85 5.46
C ALA A 322 -1.02 -15.34 6.70
N GLY A 323 -0.54 -14.22 7.28
CA GLY A 323 -1.20 -13.55 8.39
C GLY A 323 -2.65 -13.18 8.08
N CYS A 324 -2.96 -12.85 6.82
CA CYS A 324 -4.32 -12.57 6.38
C CYS A 324 -5.17 -13.82 6.21
N VAL A 325 -4.73 -14.78 5.39
CA VAL A 325 -5.51 -15.95 4.98
C VAL A 325 -5.61 -16.96 6.10
N LEU A 326 -4.47 -17.39 6.64
CA LEU A 326 -4.43 -18.38 7.72
C LEU A 326 -4.87 -17.73 9.04
N GLY A 327 -4.47 -16.48 9.28
CA GLY A 327 -4.88 -15.76 10.48
C GLY A 327 -6.38 -15.51 10.55
N LEU A 328 -7.08 -15.24 9.44
CA LEU A 328 -8.54 -15.19 9.43
C LEU A 328 -9.15 -16.55 9.84
N GLY A 329 -8.59 -17.66 9.36
CA GLY A 329 -9.01 -19.01 9.76
C GLY A 329 -8.81 -19.26 11.26
N VAL A 330 -7.61 -18.98 11.77
CA VAL A 330 -7.28 -19.08 13.21
C VAL A 330 -8.20 -18.20 14.04
N GLY A 331 -8.43 -16.96 13.61
CA GLY A 331 -9.28 -16.01 14.33
C GLY A 331 -10.74 -16.44 14.41
N ILE A 332 -11.30 -16.99 13.34
CA ILE A 332 -12.63 -17.59 13.36
C ILE A 332 -12.67 -18.74 14.38
N LEU A 333 -11.73 -19.69 14.29
CA LEU A 333 -11.69 -20.85 15.19
C LEU A 333 -11.59 -20.44 16.67
N LEU A 334 -10.70 -19.50 17.00
CA LEU A 334 -10.52 -19.00 18.37
C LEU A 334 -11.73 -18.19 18.86
N ALA A 335 -12.37 -17.39 18.01
CA ALA A 335 -13.59 -16.65 18.36
C ALA A 335 -14.73 -17.61 18.75
N PHE A 336 -14.92 -18.68 17.96
CA PHE A 336 -15.91 -19.72 18.25
C PHE A 336 -15.54 -20.52 19.50
N GLY A 337 -14.28 -20.90 19.65
CA GLY A 337 -13.76 -21.61 20.82
C GLY A 337 -14.03 -20.83 22.11
N ARG A 338 -13.70 -19.53 22.15
CA ARG A 338 -13.94 -18.63 23.29
C ARG A 338 -15.43 -18.48 23.65
N GLN A 339 -16.32 -18.51 22.66
CA GLN A 339 -17.78 -18.46 22.88
C GLN A 339 -18.41 -19.81 23.19
N SER A 340 -17.64 -20.90 23.14
CA SER A 340 -18.16 -22.23 23.42
C SER A 340 -18.58 -22.37 24.88
N LYS A 341 -19.62 -23.15 25.13
CA LYS A 341 -20.03 -23.56 26.48
C LYS A 341 -19.12 -24.66 27.03
N LEU A 342 -18.41 -25.39 26.16
CA LEU A 342 -17.52 -26.48 26.55
C LEU A 342 -16.20 -25.92 27.11
N PRO A 343 -15.84 -26.20 28.37
CA PRO A 343 -14.62 -25.67 28.99
C PRO A 343 -13.34 -26.02 28.21
N ILE A 344 -13.29 -27.22 27.62
CA ILE A 344 -12.14 -27.72 26.84
C ILE A 344 -11.86 -26.91 25.57
N LEU A 345 -12.87 -26.25 25.01
CA LEU A 345 -12.69 -25.36 23.86
C LEU A 345 -12.48 -23.92 24.32
N LYS A 346 -13.22 -23.51 25.34
CA LYS A 346 -13.23 -22.13 25.85
C LYS A 346 -11.90 -21.73 26.46
N TRP A 347 -11.40 -22.49 27.44
CA TRP A 347 -10.23 -22.08 28.21
C TRP A 347 -8.95 -22.06 27.38
N PRO A 348 -8.63 -23.06 26.55
CA PRO A 348 -7.46 -22.96 25.65
C PRO A 348 -7.54 -21.77 24.70
N SER A 349 -8.72 -21.51 24.12
CA SER A 349 -8.90 -20.35 23.23
C SER A 349 -8.69 -19.02 23.98
N VAL A 350 -9.24 -18.89 25.18
CA VAL A 350 -9.02 -17.72 26.04
C VAL A 350 -7.54 -17.56 26.34
N SER A 351 -6.86 -18.61 26.81
CA SER A 351 -5.43 -18.57 27.13
C SER A 351 -4.58 -18.15 25.94
N ILE A 352 -4.79 -18.75 24.76
CA ILE A 352 -4.05 -18.38 23.55
C ILE A 352 -4.28 -16.90 23.19
N ILE A 353 -5.53 -16.44 23.20
CA ILE A 353 -5.86 -15.04 22.88
C ILE A 353 -5.19 -14.08 23.87
N GLU A 354 -5.35 -14.29 25.18
CA GLU A 354 -4.85 -13.36 26.19
C GLU A 354 -3.31 -13.37 26.23
N ILE A 355 -2.67 -14.53 26.15
CA ILE A 355 -1.20 -14.64 26.19
C ILE A 355 -0.57 -13.98 24.97
N VAL A 356 -1.04 -14.31 23.77
CA VAL A 356 -0.42 -13.79 22.53
C VAL A 356 -0.63 -12.28 22.40
N ARG A 357 -1.81 -11.76 22.77
CA ARG A 357 -2.08 -10.30 22.74
C ARG A 357 -1.34 -9.51 23.81
N SER A 358 -0.98 -10.14 24.93
CA SER A 358 -0.21 -9.50 26.00
C SER A 358 1.27 -9.35 25.66
N GLY A 359 1.80 -10.20 24.78
CA GLY A 359 3.19 -10.16 24.34
C GLY A 359 3.39 -9.30 23.09
N PRO A 360 4.53 -8.58 22.97
CA PRO A 360 4.86 -7.88 21.74
C PRO A 360 5.24 -8.88 20.64
N LEU A 361 4.91 -8.58 19.38
CA LEU A 361 5.15 -9.47 18.24
C LEU A 361 6.62 -9.90 18.13
N ILE A 362 7.57 -8.98 18.40
CA ILE A 362 9.01 -9.29 18.40
C ILE A 362 9.37 -10.48 19.29
N CYS A 363 8.76 -10.62 20.48
CA CYS A 363 9.02 -11.76 21.36
C CYS A 363 8.54 -13.07 20.73
N TRP A 364 7.41 -13.05 20.02
CA TRP A 364 6.90 -14.21 19.30
C TRP A 364 7.76 -14.59 18.09
N LEU A 365 8.39 -13.60 17.44
CA LEU A 365 9.36 -13.86 16.36
C LEU A 365 10.64 -14.51 16.91
N TYR A 366 11.19 -14.01 18.01
CA TYR A 366 12.32 -14.66 18.69
C TYR A 366 11.96 -16.07 19.17
N PHE A 367 10.75 -16.25 19.72
CA PHE A 367 10.23 -17.57 20.09
C PHE A 367 10.22 -18.50 18.87
N ALA A 368 9.68 -18.08 17.73
CA ALA A 368 9.67 -18.91 16.53
C ALA A 368 11.04 -19.16 15.92
N MET A 369 11.96 -18.19 16.03
CA MET A 369 13.30 -18.36 15.49
C MET A 369 14.12 -19.36 16.30
N TYR A 370 14.06 -19.27 17.64
CA TYR A 370 15.02 -19.95 18.52
C TYR A 370 14.42 -21.04 19.41
N LEU A 371 13.16 -20.95 19.84
CA LEU A 371 12.57 -21.90 20.81
C LEU A 371 11.57 -22.86 20.17
N LEU A 372 10.83 -22.41 19.15
CA LEU A 372 9.85 -23.23 18.48
C LEU A 372 10.46 -24.48 17.79
N PRO A 373 11.63 -24.42 17.12
CA PRO A 373 12.28 -25.61 16.56
C PRO A 373 12.43 -26.72 17.61
N ASP A 374 13.04 -26.43 18.77
CA ASP A 374 13.23 -27.42 19.83
C ASP A 374 11.92 -28.07 20.33
N ILE A 375 10.80 -27.35 20.25
CA ILE A 375 9.47 -27.85 20.65
C ILE A 375 8.86 -28.76 19.58
N VAL A 376 9.06 -28.43 18.31
CA VAL A 376 8.43 -29.14 17.18
C VAL A 376 9.34 -30.16 16.50
N ASP A 377 10.65 -30.14 16.73
CA ASP A 377 11.61 -31.12 16.23
C ASP A 377 11.19 -32.57 16.53
N PRO A 378 10.59 -32.91 17.70
CA PRO A 378 10.06 -34.26 17.94
C PRO A 378 8.86 -34.64 17.05
N LEU A 379 8.20 -33.67 16.41
CA LEU A 379 7.02 -33.86 15.55
C LEU A 379 7.37 -33.95 14.06
N PHE A 380 8.56 -33.49 13.67
CA PHE A 380 9.01 -33.47 12.27
C PHE A 380 10.11 -34.51 12.02
N SER A 381 10.03 -35.19 10.87
CA SER A 381 11.01 -36.22 10.50
C SER A 381 12.35 -35.61 10.08
N ASN A 382 12.33 -34.42 9.45
CA ASN A 382 13.54 -33.65 9.17
C ASN A 382 13.44 -32.24 9.81
N PRO A 383 14.48 -31.76 10.50
CA PRO A 383 14.54 -30.40 11.05
C PRO A 383 14.38 -29.29 9.98
N GLU A 384 14.72 -29.61 8.72
CA GLU A 384 14.59 -28.70 7.57
C GLU A 384 13.13 -28.55 7.07
N ASP A 385 12.21 -29.44 7.47
CA ASP A 385 10.81 -29.40 7.03
C ASP A 385 10.04 -28.18 7.60
N PHE A 386 10.57 -27.53 8.65
CA PHE A 386 9.94 -26.38 9.31
C PHE A 386 10.81 -25.12 9.27
N ASP A 387 11.14 -24.68 8.06
CA ASP A 387 11.99 -23.53 7.75
C ASP A 387 11.58 -22.20 8.45
N ASN A 388 12.57 -21.36 8.75
CA ASN A 388 12.45 -20.03 9.36
C ASN A 388 11.25 -19.24 8.84
N ILE A 389 11.08 -19.11 7.51
CA ILE A 389 9.98 -18.30 6.94
C ILE A 389 8.61 -18.96 7.18
N ILE A 390 8.52 -20.29 7.11
CA ILE A 390 7.28 -21.00 7.45
C ILE A 390 6.92 -20.75 8.92
N ARG A 391 7.90 -20.78 9.83
CA ARG A 391 7.67 -20.46 11.25
C ARG A 391 7.16 -19.04 11.44
N MET A 392 7.71 -18.09 10.68
CA MET A 392 7.21 -16.71 10.67
C MET A 392 5.78 -16.62 10.15
N MET A 393 5.45 -17.32 9.06
CA MET A 393 4.07 -17.39 8.56
C MET A 393 3.12 -17.94 9.63
N VAL A 394 3.50 -18.99 10.35
CA VAL A 394 2.70 -19.55 11.46
C VAL A 394 2.50 -18.53 12.59
N ILE A 395 3.57 -17.86 13.05
CA ILE A 395 3.45 -16.84 14.10
C ILE A 395 2.63 -15.63 13.66
N PHE A 396 2.84 -15.11 12.45
CA PHE A 396 2.04 -14.01 11.91
C PHE A 396 0.57 -14.41 11.77
N SER A 397 0.29 -15.66 11.40
CA SER A 397 -1.07 -16.21 11.33
C SER A 397 -1.71 -16.33 12.71
N LEU A 398 -0.97 -16.83 13.71
CA LEU A 398 -1.46 -16.93 15.08
C LEU A 398 -1.70 -15.54 15.68
N PHE A 399 -0.72 -14.64 15.55
CA PHE A 399 -0.77 -13.27 16.06
C PHE A 399 -1.92 -12.51 15.39
N GLY A 400 -1.98 -12.45 14.06
CA GLY A 400 -3.10 -11.87 13.34
C GLY A 400 -4.44 -12.49 13.73
N GLY A 401 -4.47 -13.83 13.87
CA GLY A 401 -5.64 -14.58 14.25
C GLY A 401 -6.20 -14.23 15.63
N VAL A 402 -5.37 -14.03 16.65
CA VAL A 402 -5.88 -13.66 17.99
C VAL A 402 -6.51 -12.26 18.02
N TYR A 403 -5.98 -11.30 17.26
CA TYR A 403 -6.58 -9.98 17.13
C TYR A 403 -7.89 -10.05 16.34
N ILE A 404 -7.91 -10.81 15.24
CA ILE A 404 -9.12 -11.05 14.45
C ILE A 404 -10.18 -11.79 15.27
N ALA A 405 -9.79 -12.71 16.15
CA ALA A 405 -10.72 -13.43 17.01
C ALA A 405 -11.54 -12.48 17.89
N GLU A 406 -10.90 -11.45 18.45
CA GLU A 406 -11.57 -10.44 19.28
C GLU A 406 -12.44 -9.50 18.45
N VAL A 407 -11.99 -9.16 17.25
CA VAL A 407 -12.79 -8.39 16.28
C VAL A 407 -14.06 -9.16 15.91
N ILE A 408 -13.94 -10.43 15.52
CA ILE A 408 -15.08 -11.30 15.17
C ILE A 408 -15.97 -11.54 16.39
N ARG A 409 -15.41 -11.70 17.59
CA ARG A 409 -16.20 -11.81 18.83
C ARG A 409 -17.06 -10.57 19.05
N GLY A 410 -16.50 -9.37 18.89
CA GLY A 410 -17.24 -8.11 18.94
C GLY A 410 -18.34 -8.05 17.87
N GLY A 411 -18.03 -8.48 16.65
CA GLY A 411 -19.00 -8.57 15.56
C GLY A 411 -20.17 -9.52 15.84
N LEU A 412 -19.89 -10.71 16.40
CA LEU A 412 -20.90 -11.70 16.77
C LEU A 412 -21.82 -11.21 17.90
N GLN A 413 -21.28 -10.39 18.81
CA GLN A 413 -22.05 -9.72 19.86
C GLN A 413 -22.92 -8.59 19.32
N ALA A 414 -22.51 -7.94 18.23
CA ALA A 414 -23.27 -6.88 17.57
C ALA A 414 -24.42 -7.38 16.68
N VAL A 415 -24.50 -8.69 16.41
CA VAL A 415 -25.62 -9.28 15.64
C VAL A 415 -26.92 -9.19 16.45
N ASP A 416 -27.92 -8.52 15.88
CA ASP A 416 -29.25 -8.31 16.45
C ASP A 416 -29.91 -9.62 16.93
N SER A 417 -30.52 -9.60 18.11
CA SER A 417 -31.16 -10.78 18.71
C SER A 417 -32.33 -11.28 17.88
N GLY A 418 -33.07 -10.39 17.20
CA GLY A 418 -34.17 -10.76 16.31
C GLY A 418 -33.73 -11.63 15.14
N GLN A 419 -32.50 -11.45 14.62
CA GLN A 419 -31.95 -12.36 13.60
C GLN A 419 -31.71 -13.77 14.15
N LYS A 420 -31.28 -13.87 15.41
CA LYS A 420 -31.05 -15.15 16.08
C LYS A 420 -32.38 -15.84 16.39
N GLU A 421 -33.36 -15.09 16.88
CA GLU A 421 -34.71 -15.58 17.16
C GLU A 421 -35.43 -16.04 15.88
N ALA A 422 -35.32 -15.28 14.79
CA ALA A 422 -35.89 -15.66 13.50
C ALA A 422 -35.25 -16.94 12.94
N ALA A 423 -33.93 -17.08 13.05
CA ALA A 423 -33.22 -18.30 12.65
C ALA A 423 -33.70 -19.54 13.42
N LEU A 424 -33.88 -19.40 14.74
CA LEU A 424 -34.41 -20.47 15.59
C LEU A 424 -35.88 -20.79 15.27
N ALA A 425 -36.70 -19.77 14.99
CA ALA A 425 -38.10 -19.95 14.59
C ALA A 425 -38.24 -20.69 13.24
N LEU A 426 -37.26 -20.54 12.34
CA LEU A 426 -37.14 -21.31 11.09
C LEU A 426 -36.60 -22.74 11.29
N GLY A 427 -36.35 -23.16 12.53
CA GLY A 427 -35.86 -24.50 12.86
C GLY A 427 -34.36 -24.72 12.64
N LEU A 428 -33.56 -23.65 12.47
CA LEU A 428 -32.11 -23.80 12.37
C LEU A 428 -31.51 -24.23 13.70
N THR A 429 -30.64 -25.24 13.66
CA THR A 429 -29.85 -25.65 14.84
C THR A 429 -28.92 -24.52 15.29
N PRO A 430 -28.42 -24.51 16.54
CA PRO A 430 -27.48 -23.50 17.01
C PRO A 430 -26.23 -23.37 16.13
N ILE A 431 -25.73 -24.49 15.59
CA ILE A 431 -24.55 -24.50 14.70
C ILE A 431 -24.90 -23.88 13.34
N GLN A 432 -26.07 -24.21 12.79
CA GLN A 432 -26.56 -23.59 11.55
C GLN A 432 -26.80 -22.09 11.73
N THR A 433 -27.42 -21.68 12.84
CA THR A 433 -27.66 -20.27 13.18
C THR A 433 -26.35 -19.49 13.22
N LYS A 434 -25.33 -20.01 13.93
CA LYS A 434 -24.03 -19.35 13.97
C LYS A 434 -23.33 -19.30 12.61
N ARG A 435 -23.32 -20.40 11.85
CA ARG A 435 -22.58 -20.50 10.58
C ARG A 435 -23.24 -19.73 9.43
N LEU A 436 -24.58 -19.77 9.36
CA LEU A 436 -25.34 -19.24 8.21
C LEU A 436 -25.87 -17.82 8.45
N VAL A 437 -26.05 -17.40 9.71
CA VAL A 437 -26.64 -16.10 10.06
C VAL A 437 -25.65 -15.22 10.80
N GLU A 438 -25.17 -15.65 11.98
CA GLU A 438 -24.34 -14.78 12.82
C GLU A 438 -22.96 -14.49 12.21
N LEU A 439 -22.25 -15.52 11.74
CA LEU A 439 -20.87 -15.38 11.24
C LEU A 439 -20.77 -14.50 9.98
N PRO A 440 -21.59 -14.70 8.92
CA PRO A 440 -21.52 -13.83 7.75
C PRO A 440 -21.83 -12.37 8.08
N ASN A 441 -22.79 -12.12 8.98
CA ASN A 441 -23.16 -10.76 9.41
C ASN A 441 -22.09 -10.13 10.30
N ALA A 442 -21.48 -10.90 11.20
CA ALA A 442 -20.37 -10.47 12.04
C ALA A 442 -19.13 -10.11 11.20
N ILE A 443 -18.75 -10.96 10.24
CA ILE A 443 -17.63 -10.67 9.33
C ILE A 443 -17.93 -9.42 8.49
N ARG A 444 -19.15 -9.29 7.97
CA ARG A 444 -19.55 -8.11 7.19
C ARG A 444 -19.40 -6.82 7.99
N THR A 445 -19.91 -6.78 9.21
CA THR A 445 -19.90 -5.57 10.06
C THR A 445 -18.50 -5.23 10.57
N THR A 446 -17.63 -6.21 10.73
CA THR A 446 -16.26 -6.02 11.23
C THR A 446 -15.19 -5.99 10.15
N LEU A 447 -15.57 -6.13 8.87
CA LEU A 447 -14.64 -6.17 7.74
C LEU A 447 -13.68 -4.96 7.70
N PRO A 448 -14.12 -3.70 7.95
CA PRO A 448 -13.19 -2.56 7.97
C PRO A 448 -12.10 -2.72 9.04
N THR A 449 -12.46 -3.20 10.23
CA THR A 449 -11.53 -3.48 11.31
C THR A 449 -10.58 -4.62 10.97
N ILE A 450 -11.07 -5.68 10.32
CA ILE A 450 -10.23 -6.79 9.84
C ILE A 450 -9.19 -6.28 8.83
N VAL A 451 -9.60 -5.45 7.86
CA VAL A 451 -8.67 -4.85 6.90
C VAL A 451 -7.66 -3.92 7.59
N SER A 452 -8.08 -3.17 8.61
CA SER A 452 -7.15 -2.38 9.41
C SER A 452 -6.10 -3.23 10.13
N GLN A 453 -6.48 -4.42 10.64
CA GLN A 453 -5.53 -5.36 11.23
C GLN A 453 -4.55 -5.91 10.19
N PHE A 454 -5.04 -6.21 8.98
CA PHE A 454 -4.18 -6.65 7.87
C PHE A 454 -3.18 -5.57 7.43
N ILE A 455 -3.58 -4.29 7.42
CA ILE A 455 -2.65 -3.17 7.17
C ILE A 455 -1.59 -3.07 8.28
N GLY A 456 -1.98 -3.36 9.53
CA GLY A 456 -1.04 -3.50 10.65
C GLY A 456 -0.01 -4.59 10.40
N LEU A 457 -0.48 -5.82 10.14
CA LEU A 457 0.36 -6.99 9.88
C LEU A 457 1.31 -6.78 8.69
N TRP A 458 0.85 -6.11 7.62
CA TRP A 458 1.70 -5.74 6.50
C TRP A 458 2.92 -4.94 6.96
N LYS A 459 2.73 -3.90 7.76
CA LYS A 459 3.85 -3.10 8.30
C LYS A 459 4.71 -3.92 9.26
N ASP A 460 4.07 -4.74 10.09
CA ASP A 460 4.76 -5.59 11.07
C ASP A 460 5.67 -6.63 10.41
N THR A 461 5.46 -7.00 9.14
CA THR A 461 6.39 -7.88 8.40
C THR A 461 7.80 -7.30 8.30
N THR A 462 7.99 -5.99 8.47
CA THR A 462 9.33 -5.41 8.53
C THR A 462 10.12 -5.91 9.73
N LEU A 463 9.47 -6.30 10.84
CA LEU A 463 10.15 -6.80 12.05
C LEU A 463 10.97 -8.08 11.81
N LEU A 464 10.76 -8.76 10.68
CA LEU A 464 11.58 -9.90 10.24
C LEU A 464 13.07 -9.54 10.12
N PHE A 465 13.40 -8.27 9.84
CA PHE A 465 14.80 -7.83 9.77
C PHE A 465 15.58 -8.09 11.07
N ILE A 466 14.90 -8.07 12.23
CA ILE A 466 15.51 -8.21 13.56
C ILE A 466 16.08 -9.62 13.78
N ILE A 467 15.45 -10.62 13.17
CA ILE A 467 15.87 -12.02 13.22
C ILE A 467 16.70 -12.43 11.99
N ASN A 468 17.25 -11.45 11.27
CA ASN A 468 18.09 -11.62 10.08
C ASN A 468 17.43 -12.32 8.89
N ILE A 469 16.10 -12.24 8.76
CA ILE A 469 15.46 -12.61 7.49
C ILE A 469 15.67 -11.46 6.50
N LEU A 470 16.10 -11.80 5.29
CA LEU A 470 16.40 -10.85 4.19
C LEU A 470 15.11 -10.34 3.55
N ASP A 471 14.27 -9.66 4.31
CA ASP A 471 13.08 -8.98 3.82
C ASP A 471 13.43 -7.66 3.10
N PHE A 472 12.42 -6.97 2.55
CA PHE A 472 12.64 -5.72 1.79
C PHE A 472 13.39 -4.66 2.60
N PHE A 473 13.04 -4.50 3.88
CA PHE A 473 13.66 -3.51 4.75
C PHE A 473 15.11 -3.90 5.10
N LYS A 474 15.37 -5.19 5.39
CA LYS A 474 16.72 -5.70 5.66
C LYS A 474 17.65 -5.52 4.46
N ILE A 475 17.19 -5.89 3.26
CA ILE A 475 17.97 -5.71 2.04
C ILE A 475 18.25 -4.22 1.81
N ALA A 476 17.25 -3.36 1.92
CA ALA A 476 17.42 -1.91 1.79
C ALA A 476 18.45 -1.34 2.79
N LYS A 477 18.42 -1.80 4.04
CA LYS A 477 19.33 -1.37 5.09
C LYS A 477 20.78 -1.83 4.86
N ASP A 478 20.96 -3.06 4.38
CA ASP A 478 22.29 -3.68 4.29
C ASP A 478 22.99 -3.42 2.94
N MET A 479 22.23 -3.17 1.88
CA MET A 479 22.69 -2.96 0.51
C MET A 479 23.83 -1.93 0.34
N PRO A 480 23.84 -0.77 1.03
CA PRO A 480 24.97 0.17 0.91
C PRO A 480 26.31 -0.41 1.39
N ASN A 481 26.30 -1.49 2.19
CA ASN A 481 27.52 -2.16 2.64
C ASN A 481 28.02 -3.24 1.67
N THR A 482 27.25 -3.61 0.64
CA THR A 482 27.64 -4.68 -0.28
C THR A 482 28.49 -4.20 -1.45
N ASP A 483 28.48 -2.89 -1.73
CA ASP A 483 29.26 -2.26 -2.79
C ASP A 483 29.96 -1.01 -2.27
N LEU A 484 31.28 -0.94 -2.48
CA LEU A 484 32.13 0.20 -2.12
C LEU A 484 31.65 1.51 -2.77
N SER A 485 31.00 1.43 -3.93
CA SER A 485 30.46 2.60 -4.63
C SER A 485 29.30 3.27 -3.89
N PHE A 486 28.61 2.54 -3.01
CA PHE A 486 27.42 2.96 -2.27
C PHE A 486 27.64 3.06 -0.75
N LEU A 487 28.87 2.82 -0.27
CA LEU A 487 29.19 2.88 1.14
C LEU A 487 28.86 4.26 1.74
N GLY A 488 28.02 4.28 2.78
CA GLY A 488 27.59 5.51 3.46
C GLY A 488 26.22 6.05 3.05
N TYR A 489 25.65 5.59 1.92
CA TYR A 489 24.34 6.05 1.41
C TYR A 489 23.19 5.17 1.93
N PHE A 490 22.96 5.22 3.24
CA PHE A 490 21.97 4.37 3.93
C PHE A 490 20.54 4.91 3.89
N LEU A 491 20.37 6.22 3.68
CA LEU A 491 19.07 6.84 3.84
C LEU A 491 18.17 6.59 2.62
N GLU A 492 18.75 6.62 1.43
CA GLU A 492 18.09 6.43 0.14
C GLU A 492 17.26 5.14 0.08
N PRO A 493 17.85 3.95 0.27
CA PRO A 493 17.09 2.72 0.21
C PRO A 493 16.07 2.61 1.35
N LEU A 494 16.31 3.25 2.51
CA LEU A 494 15.35 3.27 3.62
C LEU A 494 14.12 4.15 3.34
N TYR A 495 14.31 5.34 2.76
CA TYR A 495 13.19 6.18 2.35
C TYR A 495 12.40 5.56 1.21
N PHE A 496 13.09 4.94 0.25
CA PHE A 496 12.42 4.14 -0.78
C PHE A 496 11.59 3.03 -0.15
N SER A 497 12.16 2.34 0.84
CA SER A 497 11.46 1.29 1.57
C SER A 497 10.19 1.80 2.26
N ALA A 498 10.30 2.93 2.96
CA ALA A 498 9.17 3.59 3.61
C ALA A 498 8.07 3.99 2.62
N VAL A 499 8.42 4.55 1.45
CA VAL A 499 7.48 4.93 0.40
C VAL A 499 6.75 3.72 -0.16
N VAL A 500 7.46 2.62 -0.45
CA VAL A 500 6.83 1.39 -0.94
C VAL A 500 5.84 0.85 0.09
N PHE A 501 6.24 0.70 1.35
CA PHE A 501 5.34 0.25 2.42
C PHE A 501 4.14 1.16 2.60
N TRP A 502 4.34 2.48 2.51
CA TRP A 502 3.28 3.47 2.58
C TRP A 502 2.30 3.39 1.41
N VAL A 503 2.78 3.21 0.17
CA VAL A 503 1.92 3.06 -1.02
C VAL A 503 1.01 1.84 -0.88
N PHE A 504 1.56 0.70 -0.42
CA PHE A 504 0.75 -0.50 -0.16
C PHE A 504 -0.29 -0.27 0.94
N ALA A 505 0.12 0.31 2.08
CA ALA A 505 -0.79 0.60 3.18
C ALA A 505 -1.89 1.60 2.78
N PHE A 506 -1.52 2.64 2.02
CA PHE A 506 -2.45 3.63 1.49
C PHE A 506 -3.45 2.98 0.52
N TYR A 507 -2.98 2.16 -0.41
CA TYR A 507 -3.84 1.44 -1.34
C TYR A 507 -4.85 0.55 -0.60
N LEU A 508 -4.40 -0.28 0.34
CA LEU A 508 -5.26 -1.14 1.15
C LEU A 508 -6.27 -0.33 1.98
N SER A 509 -5.85 0.82 2.53
CA SER A 509 -6.72 1.74 3.25
C SER A 509 -7.84 2.30 2.35
N ARG A 510 -7.52 2.71 1.12
CA ARG A 510 -8.51 3.21 0.14
C ARG A 510 -9.50 2.12 -0.27
N VAL A 511 -9.01 0.89 -0.44
CA VAL A 511 -9.88 -0.28 -0.68
C VAL A 511 -10.81 -0.51 0.51
N SER A 512 -10.29 -0.44 1.74
CA SER A 512 -11.10 -0.58 2.97
C SER A 512 -12.26 0.41 3.01
N ILE A 513 -11.99 1.70 2.78
CA ILE A 513 -13.02 2.76 2.74
C ILE A 513 -14.05 2.48 1.64
N GLY A 514 -13.61 2.00 0.47
CA GLY A 514 -14.51 1.63 -0.62
C GLY A 514 -15.44 0.46 -0.26
N VAL A 515 -14.91 -0.54 0.45
CA VAL A 515 -15.67 -1.68 0.96
C VAL A 515 -16.67 -1.23 2.02
N GLU A 516 -16.25 -0.39 2.96
CA GLU A 516 -17.10 0.16 4.03
C GLU A 516 -18.33 0.91 3.47
N LYS A 517 -18.12 1.77 2.47
CA LYS A 517 -19.19 2.45 1.73
C LYS A 517 -20.11 1.45 1.04
N GLY A 518 -19.54 0.42 0.39
CA GLY A 518 -20.29 -0.61 -0.31
C GLY A 518 -21.17 -1.46 0.60
N LEU A 519 -20.80 -1.62 1.87
CA LEU A 519 -21.57 -2.37 2.86
C LEU A 519 -22.69 -1.55 3.51
N GLY A 520 -22.75 -0.23 3.27
CA GLY A 520 -23.72 0.69 3.87
C GLY A 520 -23.44 0.98 5.35
N LEU A 521 -22.19 0.79 5.80
CA LEU A 521 -21.79 1.00 7.20
C LEU A 521 -21.52 2.48 7.50
N ILE A 522 -21.17 3.26 6.49
CA ILE A 522 -21.08 4.72 6.60
C ILE A 522 -22.49 5.30 6.51
N LYS A 523 -22.99 5.79 7.66
CA LYS A 523 -24.08 6.75 7.66
C LYS A 523 -23.49 8.10 7.23
N ASP A 524 -23.74 8.50 5.98
CA ASP A 524 -23.49 9.86 5.53
C ASP A 524 -24.28 10.81 6.45
N GLY A 525 -23.60 11.39 7.46
CA GLY A 525 -24.20 12.28 8.47
C GLY A 525 -23.69 12.13 9.91
N GLY A 526 -22.80 11.17 10.22
CA GLY A 526 -22.30 10.97 11.59
C GLY A 526 -21.14 11.88 12.02
N GLY A 527 -20.49 12.59 11.08
CA GLY A 527 -19.27 13.37 11.33
C GLY A 527 -19.49 14.72 12.04
N GLU A 528 -20.73 15.14 12.29
CA GLU A 528 -21.05 16.39 12.99
C GLU A 528 -21.55 16.18 14.44
N LYS A 529 -21.50 14.96 14.97
CA LYS A 529 -21.90 14.67 16.36
C LYS A 529 -20.91 13.77 17.10
N ALA A 530 -19.63 14.10 17.05
CA ALA A 530 -18.64 13.61 18.01
C ALA A 530 -17.88 14.80 18.61
#